data_AF-A0A972GY79-F1
#
_entry.id   AF-A0A972GY79-F1
#
_cell.length_a   1.000
_cell.length_b   1.000
_cell.length_c   1.000
_cell.angle_alpha   90.00
_cell.angle_beta   90.00
_cell.angle_gamma   90.00
#
_symmetry.space_group_name_H-M   'P 1'
#
loop_
_entity.id
_entity.type
_entity.pdbx_description
1 polymer ?
#
loop_
_entity_poly.entity_id
_entity_poly.type
_entity_poly.pdbx_seq_one_letter_code
_entity_poly.pdbx_strand_id
1 'polypeptide(L)' 'MLSFIYNLNQSFEKNHGFLPNTLYLSPQHLQQLQDSFDQNMDIACILKHLDMDLLLDRTVVHPHVGWNPLKHSIAS' A
#
# COMPACT_ATOMS: atom_id res chain seq x y z
N MET A 1 -7.04 -5.32 8.16
CA MET A 1 -6.36 -4.17 7.53
C MET A 1 -6.79 -3.99 6.07
N LEU A 2 -6.93 -5.07 5.30
CA LEU A 2 -7.15 -4.98 3.85
C LEU A 2 -8.38 -4.14 3.41
N SER A 3 -9.53 -4.29 4.09
CA SER A 3 -10.71 -3.46 3.82
C SER A 3 -10.47 -1.96 4.00
N PHE A 4 -9.62 -1.58 4.97
CA PHE A 4 -9.24 -0.18 5.20
C PHE A 4 -8.42 0.37 4.03
N ILE A 5 -7.46 -0.41 3.51
CA ILE A 5 -6.66 -0.01 2.35
C ILE A 5 -7.53 0.15 1.10
N TYR A 6 -8.50 -0.75 0.88
CA TYR A 6 -9.43 -0.58 -0.24
C TYR A 6 -10.28 0.69 -0.13
N ASN A 7 -10.70 1.06 1.08
CA ASN A 7 -11.40 2.33 1.31
C ASN A 7 -10.51 3.55 1.02
N LEU A 8 -9.21 3.48 1.36
CA LEU A 8 -8.24 4.51 1.00
C LEU A 8 -8.10 4.63 -0.52
N ASN A 9 -7.99 3.52 -1.24
CA ASN A 9 -7.92 3.52 -2.70
C ASN A 9 -9.14 4.16 -3.35
N GLN A 10 -10.35 3.76 -2.92
CA GLN A 10 -11.59 4.33 -3.43
C GLN A 10 -11.69 5.84 -3.15
N SER A 11 -11.30 6.26 -1.95
CA SER A 11 -11.32 7.67 -1.57
C SER A 11 -10.32 8.48 -2.40
N PHE A 12 -9.12 7.93 -2.62
CA PHE A 12 -8.09 8.56 -3.45
C PHE A 12 -8.55 8.69 -4.91
N GLU A 13 -9.05 7.60 -5.50
CA GLU A 13 -9.55 7.61 -6.88
C GLU A 13 -10.69 8.61 -7.07
N LYS A 14 -11.63 8.65 -6.13
CA LYS A 14 -12.74 9.62 -6.17
C LYS A 14 -12.24 11.08 -6.15
N ASN A 15 -11.17 11.35 -5.42
CA ASN A 15 -10.64 12.71 -5.26
C ASN A 15 -9.69 13.15 -6.39
N HIS A 16 -9.00 12.19 -7.03
CA HIS A 16 -7.93 12.48 -7.98
C HIS A 16 -8.20 12.02 -9.42
N GLY A 17 -9.18 11.11 -9.62
CA GLY A 17 -9.54 10.56 -10.94
C GLY A 17 -8.64 9.42 -11.43
N PHE A 18 -7.74 8.91 -10.58
CA PHE A 18 -6.86 7.77 -10.87
C PHE A 18 -6.50 7.01 -9.59
N LEU A 19 -6.06 5.75 -9.72
CA LEU A 19 -5.68 4.90 -8.59
C LEU A 19 -4.35 5.33 -7.96
N PRO A 20 -4.20 5.21 -6.63
CA PRO A 20 -2.90 5.37 -5.99
C PRO A 20 -1.97 4.23 -6.41
N ASN A 21 -0.66 4.45 -6.30
CA ASN A 21 0.35 3.45 -6.64
C ASN A 21 1.38 3.23 -5.52
N THR A 22 1.20 3.91 -4.38
CA THR A 22 2.12 3.86 -3.23
C THR A 22 1.33 3.76 -1.94
N LEU A 23 1.77 2.87 -1.06
CA LEU A 23 1.21 2.62 0.26
C LEU A 23 2.23 2.98 1.34
N TYR A 24 1.83 3.85 2.27
CA TYR A 24 2.66 4.31 3.38
C TYR A 24 2.23 3.63 4.67
N LEU A 25 3.13 2.86 5.29
CA LEU A 25 2.86 2.10 6.50
C LEU A 25 3.95 2.32 7.56
N SER A 26 3.57 2.13 8.82
CA SER A 26 4.54 1.83 9.87
C SER A 26 4.86 0.33 9.86
N PRO A 27 5.96 -0.12 10.50
CA PRO A 27 6.26 -1.55 10.62
C PRO A 27 5.13 -2.35 11.27
N GLN A 28 4.41 -1.77 12.24
CA GLN A 28 3.27 -2.41 12.88
C GLN A 28 2.10 -2.59 11.90
N HIS A 29 1.79 -1.56 11.09
CA HIS A 29 0.73 -1.67 10.08
C HIS A 29 1.09 -2.67 8.98
N LEU A 30 2.37 -2.80 8.63
CA LEU A 30 2.86 -3.81 7.70
C LEU A 30 2.56 -5.23 8.22
N GLN A 31 2.85 -5.50 9.49
CA GLN A 31 2.54 -6.79 10.09
C GLN A 31 1.04 -7.09 10.05
N GLN A 32 0.20 -6.13 10.44
CA GLN A 32 -1.26 -6.26 10.38
C GLN A 32 -1.80 -6.45 8.95
N LEU A 33 -1.10 -5.89 7.95
CA LEU A 33 -1.41 -6.12 6.56
C LEU A 33 -1.09 -7.56 6.17
N GLN A 34 0.09 -8.08 6.51
CA GLN A 34 0.47 -9.47 6.27
C GLN A 34 -0.52 -10.45 6.91
N ASP A 35 -0.93 -10.18 8.16
CA ASP A 35 -1.92 -10.99 8.86
C ASP A 35 -3.32 -10.98 8.20
N SER A 36 -3.58 -10.04 7.29
CA SER A 36 -4.84 -9.98 6.52
C SER A 36 -4.83 -10.85 5.26
N PHE A 37 -3.70 -11.48 4.93
CA PHE A 37 -3.54 -12.38 3.79
C PHE A 37 -3.23 -13.82 4.25
N ASP A 38 -3.27 -14.77 3.31
CA ASP A 38 -2.85 -16.15 3.58
C ASP A 38 -1.41 -16.20 4.06
N GLN A 39 -1.12 -17.08 5.03
CA GLN A 39 0.22 -17.23 5.64
C GLN A 39 1.33 -17.58 4.65
N ASN A 40 0.97 -18.09 3.47
CA ASN A 40 1.91 -18.46 2.40
C ASN A 40 2.25 -17.28 1.47
N MET A 41 1.58 -16.13 1.63
CA MET A 41 1.80 -14.95 0.79
C MET A 41 2.87 -14.06 1.42
N ASP A 42 4.03 -13.95 0.76
CA ASP A 42 5.06 -13.01 1.17
C ASP A 42 4.67 -11.57 0.86
N ILE A 43 5.46 -10.62 1.38
CA ILE A 43 5.16 -9.20 1.19
C ILE A 43 5.23 -8.77 -0.28
N ALA A 44 6.11 -9.36 -1.09
CA ALA A 44 6.24 -9.02 -2.50
C ALA A 44 4.96 -9.41 -3.28
N CYS A 45 4.41 -10.59 -2.98
CA CYS A 45 3.13 -11.04 -3.53
C CYS A 45 1.98 -10.13 -3.11
N ILE A 46 1.93 -9.72 -1.83
CA ILE A 46 0.92 -8.79 -1.32
C ILE A 46 0.98 -7.45 -2.07
N LEU A 47 2.16 -6.86 -2.20
CA LEU A 47 2.33 -5.57 -2.87
C LEU A 47 2.02 -5.64 -4.36
N LYS A 48 2.38 -6.76 -5.01
CA LYS A 48 1.99 -7.04 -6.39
C LYS A 48 0.48 -7.18 -6.54
N HIS A 49 -0.18 -7.86 -5.59
CA HIS A 49 -1.64 -8.00 -5.58
C HIS A 49 -2.34 -6.64 -5.43
N LEU A 50 -1.78 -5.77 -4.61
CA LEU A 50 -2.29 -4.41 -4.39
C LEU A 50 -1.92 -3.42 -5.52
N ASP A 51 -1.02 -3.82 -6.43
CA ASP A 51 -0.37 -2.95 -7.42
C ASP A 51 0.17 -1.65 -6.81
N MET A 52 0.83 -1.75 -5.66
CA MET A 52 1.38 -0.60 -4.94
C MET A 52 2.80 -0.86 -4.45
N ASP A 53 3.64 0.18 -4.50
CA ASP A 53 4.92 0.20 -3.81
C ASP A 53 4.71 0.45 -2.32
N LEU A 54 5.61 -0.09 -1.48
CA LEU A 54 5.57 0.12 -0.04
C LEU A 54 6.65 1.12 0.39
N LEU A 55 6.22 2.17 1.10
CA LEU A 55 7.10 3.05 1.84
C LEU A 55 6.89 2.84 3.34
N LEU A 56 7.94 2.37 4.01
CA LEU A 56 7.94 2.20 5.46
C LEU A 56 8.45 3.46 6.15
N ASP A 57 7.62 4.02 7.00
CA ASP A 57 7.95 5.18 7.80
C ASP A 57 7.40 5.01 9.23
N ARG A 58 8.31 5.13 10.20
CA ARG A 58 8.01 4.93 11.63
C ARG A 58 7.17 6.08 12.22
N THR A 59 7.09 7.22 11.54
CA THR A 59 6.29 8.38 11.94
C THR A 59 4.84 8.28 11.48
N VAL A 60 4.51 7.30 10.64
CA VAL A 60 3.16 7.08 10.12
C VAL A 60 2.24 6.57 11.23
N VAL A 61 1.36 7.46 11.69
CA VAL A 61 0.33 7.16 12.69
C VAL A 61 -0.85 6.40 12.07
N HIS A 62 -1.18 6.68 10.80
CA HIS A 62 -2.27 6.03 10.07
C HIS A 62 -1.83 5.62 8.66
N PRO A 63 -2.18 4.41 8.19
CA PRO A 63 -1.95 4.03 6.80
C PRO A 63 -2.56 5.06 5.86
N HIS A 64 -1.83 5.40 4.81
CA HIS A 64 -2.34 6.26 3.75
C HIS A 64 -1.77 5.84 2.40
N VAL A 65 -2.43 6.29 1.34
CA VAL A 65 -2.07 6.00 -0.05
C VAL A 65 -1.68 7.27 -0.76
N GLY A 66 -0.84 7.14 -1.77
CA GLY A 66 -0.40 8.25 -2.58
C GLY A 66 -0.01 7.82 -3.98
N TRP A 67 0.45 8.80 -4.74
CA TRP A 67 0.98 8.58 -6.08
C TRP A 67 2.43 9.02 -6.14
N ASN A 68 3.30 8.09 -6.49
CA ASN A 68 4.72 8.31 -6.72
C ASN A 68 5.02 8.12 -8.22
N PRO A 69 5.43 9.18 -8.95
CA PRO A 69 5.80 9.08 -10.36
C PRO A 69 7.00 8.15 -10.60
N LEU A 70 7.82 7.93 -9.57
CA LEU A 70 9.07 7.16 -9.65
C LEU A 70 8.88 5.64 -9.55
N LYS A 71 7.64 5.15 -9.39
CA LYS A 71 7.33 3.69 -9.39
C LYS A 71 7.87 2.97 -10.64
N HIS A 72 8.06 3.69 -11.75
CA HIS A 72 8.63 3.14 -12.99
C HIS A 72 10.15 3.20 -13.10
N SER A 73 10.88 3.79 -12.13
CA SER A 73 12.31 4.12 -12.28
C SER A 73 13.27 3.05 -11.76
N ILE A 74 12.79 1.97 -11.12
CA ILE A 74 13.65 0.95 -10.48
C ILE A 74 13.49 -0.45 -11.12
N ALA A 75 12.93 -0.51 -12.32
CA ALA A 75 13.04 -1.66 -13.21
C ALA A 75 13.95 -1.27 -14.39
N SER A 76 15.26 -1.23 -14.14
CA SER A 76 16.31 -1.11 -15.16
C SER A 76 17.49 -1.97 -14.76
#